data_AF-A0A1Q7VQM2-F1
#
_entry.id   AF-A0A1Q7VQM2-F1
#
_cell.length_a   1.000
_cell.length_b   1.000
_cell.length_c   1.000
_cell.angle_alpha   90.00
_cell.angle_beta   90.00
_cell.angle_gamma   90.00
#
_symmetry.space_group_name_H-M   'P 1'
#
loop_
_entity.id
_entity.type
_entity.pdbx_description
1 polymer ?
#
loop_
_entity_poly.entity_id
_entity_poly.type
_entity_poly.pdbx_seq_one_letter_code
_entity_poly.pdbx_strand_id
1 'polypeptide(L)'
;MEVRHPFFDLQLIGFLLALPALPWCSDKELLREAARGILPDAVRLRPKSPLPADPLIALLQRPESAWVDWFEADPELGRYVERRSVPKVFGEKDPWSAWIHLRPLSLNSWLRSKAAAG
;
A
#
# COMPACT_ATOMS: atom_id res chain seq x y z
N MET A 1 3.35 -15.37 -15.38
CA MET A 1 2.91 -14.06 -15.89
C MET A 1 3.71 -13.00 -15.15
N GLU A 2 4.37 -12.09 -15.85
CA GLU A 2 5.06 -10.96 -15.24
C GLU A 2 4.07 -9.78 -15.14
N VAL A 3 3.87 -9.24 -13.94
CA VAL A 3 2.99 -8.08 -13.71
C VAL A 3 3.86 -6.83 -13.62
N ARG A 4 3.54 -5.81 -14.41
CA ARG A 4 4.22 -4.51 -14.38
C ARG A 4 3.30 -3.40 -13.87
N HIS A 5 3.87 -2.45 -13.17
CA HIS A 5 3.14 -1.29 -12.63
C HIS A 5 3.77 0.02 -13.12
N PRO A 6 3.43 0.51 -14.33
CA PRO A 6 4.09 1.67 -14.94
C PRO A 6 4.05 2.96 -14.11
N PHE A 7 3.02 3.15 -13.27
CA PHE A 7 2.94 4.30 -12.36
C PHE A 7 3.99 4.29 -11.24
N PHE A 8 4.71 3.18 -11.06
CA PHE A 8 5.79 3.04 -10.08
C PHE A 8 7.18 3.17 -10.72
N ASP A 9 7.25 3.69 -11.94
CA ASP A 9 8.52 4.06 -12.55
C ASP A 9 9.23 5.17 -11.74
N LEU A 10 10.53 5.00 -11.48
CA LEU A 10 11.29 5.92 -10.62
C LEU A 10 11.47 7.31 -11.25
N GLN A 11 11.55 7.40 -12.58
CA GLN A 11 11.66 8.68 -13.26
C GLN A 11 10.33 9.44 -13.15
N LEU A 12 9.22 8.74 -13.34
CA LEU A 12 7.89 9.30 -13.16
C LEU A 12 7.66 9.78 -11.73
N ILE A 13 8.03 8.98 -10.72
CA ILE A 13 7.91 9.37 -9.31
C ILE A 13 8.76 10.61 -9.03
N GLY A 14 10.02 10.64 -9.50
CA GLY A 14 10.90 11.79 -9.33
C GLY A 14 10.32 13.08 -9.93
N PHE A 15 9.73 12.98 -11.12
CA PHE A 15 9.02 14.09 -11.74
C PHE A 15 7.82 14.55 -10.91
N LEU A 16 6.96 13.62 -10.46
CA LEU A 16 5.75 13.96 -9.69
C LEU A 16 6.09 14.61 -8.34
N LEU A 17 7.16 14.19 -7.68
CA LEU A 17 7.62 14.79 -6.42
C LEU A 17 8.22 16.19 -6.58
N ALA A 18 8.62 16.57 -7.79
CA ALA A 18 9.14 17.91 -8.10
C ALA A 18 8.02 18.93 -8.41
N LEU A 19 6.79 18.48 -8.62
CA LEU A 19 5.64 19.35 -8.91
C LEU A 19 5.01 19.91 -7.63
N PRO A 20 4.41 21.11 -7.66
CA PRO A 20 3.58 21.55 -6.55
C PRO A 20 2.37 20.63 -6.41
N ALA A 21 2.07 20.24 -5.17
CA ALA A 21 1.00 19.28 -4.88
C ALA A 21 -0.38 19.77 -5.37
N LEU A 22 -0.64 21.08 -5.28
CA LEU A 22 -1.85 21.70 -5.82
C LEU A 22 -1.51 22.55 -7.05
N PRO A 23 -2.33 22.49 -8.12
CA PRO A 23 -3.51 21.64 -8.26
C PRO A 23 -3.18 20.19 -8.69
N TRP A 24 -1.94 19.94 -9.13
CA TRP A 24 -1.59 18.79 -9.98
C TRP A 24 -1.82 17.41 -9.37
N CYS A 25 -1.61 17.25 -8.07
CA CYS A 25 -1.75 15.97 -7.36
C CYS A 25 -3.13 15.78 -6.74
N SER A 26 -4.01 16.79 -6.80
CA SER A 26 -5.40 16.68 -6.34
C SER A 26 -6.27 16.02 -7.41
N ASP A 27 -7.21 15.16 -7.00
CA ASP A 27 -8.24 14.55 -7.86
C ASP A 27 -7.76 13.95 -9.20
N LYS A 28 -6.47 13.60 -9.28
CA LYS A 28 -5.75 13.16 -10.48
C LYS A 28 -5.72 14.20 -11.60
N GLU A 29 -5.75 15.49 -11.28
CA GLU A 29 -5.82 16.61 -12.23
C GLU A 29 -4.76 16.49 -13.33
N LEU A 30 -3.50 16.31 -12.97
CA LEU A 30 -2.40 16.15 -13.93
C LEU A 30 -2.66 15.01 -14.93
N LEU A 31 -3.15 13.87 -14.46
CA LEU A 31 -3.44 12.71 -15.31
C LEU A 31 -4.64 12.97 -16.23
N ARG A 32 -5.65 13.69 -15.74
CA ARG A 32 -6.83 14.06 -16.53
C ARG A 32 -6.45 15.06 -17.61
N GLU A 33 -5.54 15.98 -17.34
CA GLU A 33 -5.06 16.93 -18.34
C GLU A 33 -4.16 16.26 -19.37
N ALA A 34 -3.22 15.41 -18.93
CA ALA A 34 -2.34 14.66 -19.83
C ALA A 34 -3.11 13.72 -20.78
N ALA A 35 -4.28 13.23 -20.37
CA ALA A 35 -5.12 12.35 -21.19
C ALA A 35 -6.12 13.09 -22.10
N ARG A 36 -6.14 14.43 -22.11
CA ARG A 36 -7.05 15.23 -22.95
C ARG A 36 -6.77 14.95 -24.44
N GLY A 37 -7.80 14.59 -25.19
CA GLY A 37 -7.67 14.21 -26.61
C GLY A 37 -7.13 12.79 -26.84
N ILE A 38 -6.68 12.08 -25.80
CA ILE A 38 -6.27 10.67 -25.86
C ILE A 38 -7.43 9.76 -25.43
N LEU A 39 -8.13 10.13 -24.35
CA LEU A 39 -9.30 9.40 -23.84
C LEU A 39 -10.60 10.19 -24.06
N PRO A 40 -11.74 9.51 -24.28
CA PRO A 40 -13.05 10.16 -24.26
C PRO A 40 -13.29 10.84 -22.91
N ASP A 41 -13.95 12.00 -22.91
CA ASP A 41 -14.20 12.77 -21.69
C ASP A 41 -14.98 11.98 -20.64
N ALA A 42 -15.91 11.12 -21.05
CA ALA A 42 -16.65 10.24 -20.15
C ALA A 42 -15.75 9.28 -19.34
N VAL A 43 -14.57 8.90 -19.88
CA VAL A 43 -13.58 8.08 -19.19
C VAL A 43 -12.62 8.97 -18.38
N ARG A 44 -12.07 10.01 -19.03
CA ARG A 44 -11.06 10.91 -18.47
C ARG A 44 -11.58 11.70 -17.27
N LEU A 45 -12.83 12.14 -17.29
CA LEU A 45 -13.46 12.95 -16.24
C LEU A 45 -14.28 12.13 -15.25
N ARG A 46 -14.34 10.80 -15.42
CA ARG A 46 -15.05 9.93 -14.49
C ARG A 46 -14.50 10.12 -13.06
N PRO A 47 -15.36 10.32 -12.05
CA PRO A 47 -14.93 10.29 -10.65
C PRO A 47 -14.28 8.95 -10.30
N LYS A 48 -13.33 8.96 -9.36
CA LYS A 48 -12.77 7.70 -8.83
C LYS A 48 -13.88 6.98 -8.08
N SER A 49 -14.24 5.79 -8.52
CA SER A 49 -15.08 4.91 -7.69
C SER A 49 -14.17 4.19 -6.71
N PRO A 50 -14.34 4.39 -5.39
CA PRO A 50 -13.65 3.59 -4.41
C PRO A 50 -14.10 2.12 -4.53
N LEU A 51 -13.30 1.22 -3.98
CA LEU A 51 -13.76 -0.16 -3.81
C LEU A 51 -14.94 -0.19 -2.81
N PRO A 52 -15.86 -1.17 -2.91
CA PRO A 52 -17.02 -1.26 -2.00
C PRO A 52 -16.64 -1.43 -0.53
N ALA A 53 -15.43 -1.92 -0.25
CA ALA A 53 -14.88 -2.10 1.07
C ALA A 53 -13.37 -1.86 1.05
N ASP A 54 -12.79 -1.59 2.22
CA ASP A 54 -11.35 -1.58 2.40
C ASP A 54 -10.81 -3.02 2.23
N PRO A 55 -9.91 -3.27 1.25
CA PRO A 55 -9.41 -4.61 0.99
C PRO A 55 -8.62 -5.21 2.15
N LEU A 56 -7.90 -4.39 2.91
CA LEU A 56 -7.12 -4.86 4.03
C LEU A 56 -8.05 -5.37 5.14
N ILE A 57 -9.07 -4.58 5.49
CA ILE A 57 -10.10 -5.02 6.45
C ILE A 57 -10.80 -6.27 5.94
N ALA A 58 -11.22 -6.30 4.68
CA ALA A 58 -11.87 -7.47 4.10
C ALA A 58 -10.99 -8.74 4.14
N LEU A 59 -9.66 -8.60 4.09
CA LEU A 59 -8.72 -9.70 4.25
C LEU A 59 -8.56 -10.11 5.71
N LEU A 60 -8.42 -9.15 6.63
CA LEU A 60 -8.23 -9.41 8.07
C LEU A 60 -9.43 -10.09 8.73
N GLN A 61 -10.63 -9.97 8.15
CA GLN A 61 -11.82 -10.68 8.60
C GLN A 61 -11.87 -12.15 8.16
N ARG A 62 -10.98 -12.59 7.27
CA ARG A 62 -10.98 -13.97 6.75
C ARG A 62 -10.18 -14.89 7.66
N PRO A 63 -10.69 -16.08 8.05
CA PRO A 63 -9.97 -16.99 8.94
C PRO A 63 -8.53 -17.31 8.51
N GLU A 64 -8.28 -17.34 7.20
CA GLU A 64 -6.97 -17.60 6.60
C GLU A 64 -5.94 -16.50 6.92
N SER A 65 -6.34 -15.33 7.39
CA SER A 65 -5.41 -14.28 7.80
C SER A 65 -5.00 -14.35 9.27
N ALA A 66 -5.50 -15.30 10.07
CA ALA A 66 -5.17 -15.38 11.50
C ALA A 66 -3.66 -15.50 11.80
N TRP A 67 -2.87 -15.98 10.83
CA TRP A 67 -1.41 -16.09 10.95
C TRP A 67 -0.71 -14.74 11.12
N VAL A 68 -1.31 -13.62 10.70
CA VAL A 68 -0.66 -12.29 10.77
C VAL A 68 -0.36 -11.86 12.20
N ASP A 69 -1.11 -12.35 13.18
CA ASP A 69 -0.83 -12.07 14.60
C ASP A 69 0.43 -12.81 15.08
N TRP A 70 0.77 -13.92 14.44
CA TRP A 70 1.74 -14.91 14.91
C TRP A 70 2.85 -15.19 13.89
N PHE A 71 3.11 -14.24 12.97
CA PHE A 71 4.17 -14.40 11.98
C PHE A 71 5.53 -14.66 12.65
N GLU A 72 6.32 -15.50 11.99
CA GLU A 72 7.69 -15.81 12.40
C GLU A 72 8.60 -14.60 12.16
N ALA A 73 9.18 -14.09 13.25
CA ALA A 73 10.04 -12.91 13.22
C ALA A 73 11.46 -13.27 12.77
N ASP A 74 12.01 -12.44 11.89
CA ASP A 74 13.44 -12.38 11.62
C ASP A 74 14.19 -11.98 12.91
N PRO A 75 15.35 -12.59 13.23
CA PRO A 75 16.12 -12.23 14.41
C PRO A 75 16.45 -10.73 14.51
N GLU A 76 16.62 -10.04 13.38
CA GLU A 76 16.94 -8.62 13.35
C GLU A 76 15.73 -7.74 13.76
N LEU A 77 14.50 -8.22 13.56
CA LEU A 77 13.28 -7.46 13.85
C LEU A 77 13.21 -7.00 15.31
N GLY A 78 13.67 -7.85 16.23
CA GLY A 78 13.65 -7.57 17.67
C GLY A 78 14.49 -6.36 18.09
N ARG A 79 15.39 -5.86 17.21
CA ARG A 79 16.16 -4.63 17.45
C ARG A 79 15.31 -3.36 17.31
N TYR A 80 14.20 -3.45 16.58
CA TYR A 80 13.37 -2.31 16.21
C TYR A 80 11.96 -2.37 16.81
N VAL A 81 11.46 -3.57 17.06
CA VAL A 81 10.07 -3.80 17.48
C VAL A 81 10.04 -4.64 18.74
N GLU A 82 9.44 -4.11 19.80
CA GLU A 82 9.07 -4.91 20.96
C GLU A 82 7.86 -5.78 20.62
N ARG A 83 8.11 -7.04 20.26
CA ARG A 83 7.09 -7.94 19.68
C ARG A 83 5.87 -8.13 20.57
N ARG A 84 6.04 -8.14 21.89
CA ARG A 84 4.96 -8.31 22.89
C ARG A 84 4.00 -7.11 22.93
N SER A 85 4.45 -5.97 22.43
CA SER A 85 3.71 -4.71 22.41
C SER A 85 2.98 -4.48 21.08
N VAL A 86 3.11 -5.39 20.10
CA VAL A 86 2.41 -5.32 18.82
C VAL A 86 0.97 -5.83 19.00
N PRO A 87 -0.05 -4.99 18.78
CA PRO A 87 -1.44 -5.42 18.87
C PRO A 87 -1.78 -6.46 17.81
N LYS A 88 -2.73 -7.33 18.14
CA LYS A 88 -3.34 -8.26 17.18
C LYS A 88 -4.19 -7.48 16.18
N VAL A 89 -4.14 -7.90 14.93
CA VAL A 89 -4.84 -7.26 13.81
C VAL A 89 -5.79 -8.22 13.10
N PHE A 90 -5.73 -9.52 13.38
CA PHE A 90 -6.76 -10.45 12.91
C PHE A 90 -8.14 -10.02 13.43
N GLY A 91 -9.10 -9.88 12.51
CA GLY A 91 -10.44 -9.39 12.83
C GLY A 91 -10.55 -7.88 13.11
N GLU A 92 -9.47 -7.10 12.90
CA GLU A 92 -9.52 -5.64 12.99
C GLU A 92 -10.52 -5.07 11.96
N LYS A 93 -11.24 -4.03 12.38
CA LYS A 93 -12.28 -3.35 11.60
C LYS A 93 -11.91 -1.91 11.29
N ASP A 94 -11.00 -1.31 12.07
CA ASP A 94 -10.48 0.02 11.81
C ASP A 94 -9.30 -0.02 10.82
N PRO A 95 -9.43 0.55 9.60
CA PRO A 95 -8.37 0.52 8.59
C PRO A 95 -7.08 1.14 9.08
N TRP A 96 -7.16 2.22 9.87
CA TRP A 96 -5.99 2.95 10.32
C TRP A 96 -5.17 2.15 11.34
N SER A 97 -5.84 1.56 12.34
CA SER A 97 -5.26 0.61 13.30
C SER A 97 -4.61 -0.56 12.57
N ALA A 98 -5.33 -1.19 11.63
CA ALA A 98 -4.81 -2.31 10.84
C ALA A 98 -3.52 -1.94 10.11
N TRP A 99 -3.49 -0.80 9.42
CA TRP A 99 -2.33 -0.33 8.68
C TRP A 99 -1.11 -0.06 9.57
N ILE A 100 -1.30 0.52 10.76
CA ILE A 100 -0.19 0.82 11.67
C ILE A 100 0.37 -0.48 12.27
N HIS A 101 -0.50 -1.34 12.78
CA HIS A 101 -0.10 -2.54 13.51
C HIS A 101 0.41 -3.67 12.59
N LEU A 102 0.21 -3.57 11.28
CA LEU A 102 0.84 -4.44 10.28
C LEU A 102 2.25 -4.01 9.87
N ARG A 103 2.71 -2.80 10.21
CA ARG A 103 4.07 -2.34 9.85
C ARG A 103 5.20 -3.28 10.34
N PRO A 104 5.14 -3.87 11.55
CA PRO A 104 6.10 -4.88 11.97
C PRO A 104 6.17 -6.09 11.01
N LEU A 105 5.03 -6.56 10.50
CA LEU A 105 5.00 -7.65 9.53
C LEU A 105 5.62 -7.21 8.18
N SER A 106 5.33 -5.99 7.73
CA SER A 106 5.96 -5.45 6.51
C SER A 106 7.48 -5.34 6.64
N LEU A 107 7.96 -4.82 7.78
CA LEU A 107 9.40 -4.75 8.09
C LEU A 107 10.04 -6.14 8.12
N ASN A 108 9.38 -7.10 8.78
CA ASN A 108 9.83 -8.48 8.83
C ASN A 108 10.03 -9.09 7.43
N SER A 109 9.04 -8.93 6.55
CA SER A 109 9.13 -9.41 5.17
C SER A 109 10.27 -8.75 4.39
N TRP A 110 10.53 -7.46 4.63
CA TRP A 110 11.65 -6.75 4.01
C TRP A 110 13.01 -7.27 4.50
N LEU A 111 13.19 -7.44 5.82
CA LEU A 111 14.41 -8.02 6.41
C LEU A 111 14.70 -9.42 5.84
N ARG A 112 13.67 -10.27 5.76
CA ARG A 112 13.78 -11.60 5.15
C ARG A 112 14.15 -11.54 3.67
N SER A 113 13.59 -10.60 2.91
CA SER A 113 13.95 -10.42 1.49
C SER A 113 15.38 -9.97 1.27
N LYS A 114 15.96 -9.22 2.23
CA LYS A 114 17.37 -8.83 2.21
C LYS A 114 18.29 -10.01 2.48
N ALA A 115 17.93 -10.85 3.46
CA ALA A 115 18.68 -12.06 3.77
C ALA A 115 18.66 -13.09 2.62
N ALA A 116 17.52 -13.23 1.91
CA ALA A 116 17.40 -14.14 0.77
C ALA A 116 18.14 -13.67 -0.50
N ALA A 117 18.61 -12.42 -0.54
CA ALA A 117 19.31 -11.82 -1.68
C ALA A 117 20.84 -11.76 -1.51
N GLY A 118 21.37 -12.22 -0.37
CA GLY A 118 22.81 -12.34 -0.09
C GLY A 118 23.24 -13.80 -0.09
#